data_AF-A0A0S7Y7U2-F1
#
_entry.id   AF-A0A0S7Y7U2-F1
#
_cell.length_a   1.000
_cell.length_b   1.000
_cell.length_c   1.000
_cell.angle_alpha   90.00
_cell.angle_beta   90.00
_cell.angle_gamma   90.00
#
_symmetry.space_group_name_H-M   'P 1'
#
loop_
_entity.id
_entity.type
_entity.pdbx_description
1 polymer ?
#
loop_
_entity_poly.entity_id
_entity_poly.type
_entity_poly.pdbx_seq_one_letter_code
_entity_poly.pdbx_strand_id
1 'polypeptide(L)'
;MSPIGRAVKRLMDVAVSGTALALGWPALLGLGLAIRRDSPGPALFKQERAGRNMKPFVMLKFRTMRTGAEAFGVSPGSPEDPRLTRLGPWLRETSLDELPQLWNIRRLEGRPGLTGLAQTMGRGEVPHDEKLQIDVQYVERMSLWLDLKILWRTLAKGCGRQKAYQKW
;
A
#
# COMPACT_ATOMS: atom_id res chain seq x y z
N MET A 1 -7.89 -19.98 8.22
CA MET A 1 -7.91 -19.32 9.55
C MET A 1 -9.26 -19.51 10.22
N SER A 2 -9.32 -19.82 11.52
CA SER A 2 -10.58 -20.01 12.26
C SER A 2 -11.42 -18.71 12.36
N PRO A 3 -12.74 -18.78 12.63
CA PRO A 3 -13.56 -17.59 12.85
C PRO A 3 -13.00 -16.67 13.95
N ILE A 4 -12.53 -17.26 15.04
CA ILE A 4 -11.94 -16.54 16.18
C ILE A 4 -10.63 -15.86 15.78
N GLY A 5 -9.72 -16.56 15.10
CA GLY A 5 -8.46 -15.98 14.63
C GLY A 5 -8.66 -14.79 13.69
N ARG A 6 -9.72 -14.81 12.87
CA ARG A 6 -10.12 -13.66 12.04
C ARG A 6 -10.63 -12.49 12.85
N ALA A 7 -11.43 -12.73 13.88
CA ALA A 7 -11.93 -11.68 14.76
C ALA A 7 -10.77 -10.99 15.52
N VAL A 8 -9.83 -11.78 16.04
CA VAL A 8 -8.63 -11.26 16.73
C VAL A 8 -7.78 -10.42 15.78
N LYS A 9 -7.45 -10.94 14.58
CA LYS A 9 -6.71 -10.19 13.56
C LYS A 9 -7.40 -8.88 13.20
N ARG A 10 -8.73 -8.92 13.03
CA ARG A 10 -9.56 -7.76 12.70
C ARG A 10 -9.47 -6.68 13.77
N LEU A 11 -9.56 -7.07 15.05
CA LEU A 11 -9.50 -6.15 16.17
C LEU A 11 -8.11 -5.50 16.25
N MET A 12 -7.05 -6.32 16.14
CA MET A 12 -5.67 -5.85 16.13
C MET A 12 -5.43 -4.83 15.00
N ASP A 13 -5.83 -5.17 13.76
CA ASP A 13 -5.66 -4.27 12.60
C ASP A 13 -6.38 -2.93 12.80
N VAL A 14 -7.60 -2.95 13.35
CA VAL A 14 -8.39 -1.72 13.60
C VAL A 14 -7.78 -0.89 14.73
N ALA A 15 -7.33 -1.53 15.82
CA ALA A 15 -6.70 -0.84 16.94
C ALA A 15 -5.38 -0.18 16.53
N VAL A 16 -4.49 -0.95 15.89
CA VAL A 16 -3.17 -0.46 15.45
C VAL A 16 -3.31 0.65 14.40
N SER A 17 -4.17 0.47 13.39
CA SER A 17 -4.40 1.52 12.39
C SER A 17 -5.05 2.77 12.99
N GLY A 18 -6.00 2.61 13.91
CA GLY A 18 -6.62 3.73 14.62
C GLY A 18 -5.62 4.56 15.42
N THR A 19 -4.76 3.91 16.20
CA THR A 19 -3.70 4.57 16.97
C THR A 19 -2.68 5.24 16.05
N ALA A 20 -2.23 4.56 14.99
CA ALA A 20 -1.28 5.13 14.04
C ALA A 20 -1.84 6.38 13.33
N LEU A 21 -3.12 6.37 12.94
CA LEU A 21 -3.80 7.53 12.37
C LEU A 21 -3.94 8.67 13.39
N ALA A 22 -4.30 8.36 14.64
CA ALA A 22 -4.48 9.35 15.69
C ALA A 22 -3.17 10.02 16.14
N LEU A 23 -2.04 9.33 16.04
CA LEU A 23 -0.73 9.92 16.33
C LEU A 23 -0.12 10.59 15.08
N GLY A 24 -0.36 10.01 13.90
CA GLY A 24 0.23 10.45 12.64
C GLY A 24 -0.57 11.53 11.89
N TRP A 25 -1.76 11.91 12.34
CA TRP A 25 -2.61 12.85 11.60
C TRP A 25 -1.94 14.19 11.25
N PRO A 26 -1.09 14.82 12.09
CA PRO A 26 -0.45 16.08 11.71
C PRO A 26 0.52 15.88 10.55
N ALA A 27 1.27 14.78 10.58
CA ALA A 27 2.19 14.41 9.50
C ALA A 27 1.44 14.09 8.20
N LEU A 28 0.34 13.33 8.27
CA LEU A 28 -0.51 13.03 7.12
C LEU A 28 -1.09 14.30 6.48
N LEU A 29 -1.57 15.23 7.31
CA LEU A 29 -2.07 16.52 6.84
C LEU A 29 -0.95 17.34 6.19
N GLY A 30 0.22 17.42 6.83
CA GLY A 30 1.39 18.11 6.29
C GLY A 30 1.84 17.57 4.94
N LEU A 31 1.94 16.24 4.81
CA LEU A 31 2.25 15.57 3.54
C LEU A 31 1.19 15.85 2.48
N GLY A 32 -0.09 15.76 2.85
CA GLY A 32 -1.21 16.06 1.94
C GLY A 32 -1.15 17.49 1.40
N LEU A 33 -0.85 18.47 2.25
CA LEU A 33 -0.67 19.86 1.84
C LEU A 33 0.58 20.05 0.96
N ALA A 34 1.69 19.40 1.30
CA ALA A 34 2.91 19.46 0.49
C ALA A 34 2.69 18.91 -0.93
N ILE A 35 1.97 17.79 -1.06
CA ILE A 35 1.65 17.18 -2.37
C ILE A 35 0.74 18.10 -3.20
N ARG A 36 -0.23 18.77 -2.58
CA ARG A 36 -1.11 19.72 -3.27
C ARG A 36 -0.37 20.97 -3.74
N ARG A 37 0.68 21.39 -3.02
CA ARG A 37 1.56 22.49 -3.42
C ARG A 37 2.55 22.08 -4.51
N ASP A 38 3.00 20.83 -4.50
CA ASP A 38 3.96 20.30 -5.48
C ASP A 38 3.36 20.14 -6.89
N SER A 39 2.08 19.77 -7.00
CA SER A 39 1.41 19.62 -8.30
C SER A 39 -0.11 19.87 -8.21
N PRO A 40 -0.76 20.37 -9.27
CA PRO A 40 -2.20 20.66 -9.26
C PRO A 40 -3.02 19.37 -9.11
N GLY A 41 -4.08 19.39 -8.28
CA GLY A 41 -5.03 18.27 -8.11
C GLY A 41 -5.09 17.67 -6.69
N PRO A 42 -5.80 16.55 -6.50
CA PRO A 42 -5.98 15.94 -5.18
C PRO A 42 -4.70 15.29 -4.66
N ALA A 43 -4.49 15.34 -3.33
CA ALA A 43 -3.35 14.70 -2.68
C ALA A 43 -3.45 13.17 -2.68
N LEU A 44 -4.67 12.63 -2.76
CA LEU A 44 -4.93 11.21 -2.70
C LEU A 44 -5.19 10.64 -4.10
N PHE A 45 -4.57 9.49 -4.35
CA PHE A 45 -4.80 8.63 -5.48
C PHE A 45 -5.61 7.40 -5.02
N LYS A 46 -6.56 6.98 -5.86
CA LYS A 46 -7.43 5.82 -5.62
C LYS A 46 -7.02 4.71 -6.57
N GLN A 47 -6.72 3.54 -6.04
CA GLN A 47 -6.30 2.39 -6.83
C GLN A 47 -7.17 1.18 -6.50
N GLU A 48 -7.77 0.56 -7.51
CA GLU A 48 -8.54 -0.67 -7.30
C GLU A 48 -7.63 -1.87 -7.08
N ARG A 49 -8.05 -2.75 -6.17
CA ARG A 49 -7.33 -3.94 -5.71
C ARG A 49 -8.30 -5.09 -5.48
N ALA A 50 -7.81 -6.32 -5.61
CA ALA A 50 -8.57 -7.51 -5.27
C ALA A 50 -8.76 -7.55 -3.75
N GLY A 51 -10.02 -7.51 -3.33
CA GLY A 51 -10.38 -7.71 -1.94
C GLY A 51 -10.90 -9.12 -1.69
N ARG A 52 -11.34 -9.34 -0.45
CA ARG A 52 -11.89 -10.61 0.00
C ARG A 52 -13.15 -10.98 -0.79
N ASN A 53 -13.28 -12.28 -1.09
CA ASN A 53 -14.39 -12.85 -1.87
C ASN A 53 -14.48 -12.22 -3.28
N MET A 54 -13.35 -11.89 -3.89
CA MET A 54 -13.28 -11.25 -5.22
C MET A 54 -13.98 -9.88 -5.29
N LYS A 55 -14.34 -9.28 -4.16
CA LYS A 55 -14.92 -7.93 -4.15
C LYS A 55 -13.77 -6.93 -4.26
N PRO A 56 -13.71 -6.11 -5.33
CA PRO A 56 -12.67 -5.10 -5.43
C PRO A 56 -12.82 -4.07 -4.32
N PHE A 57 -11.71 -3.44 -3.96
CA PHE A 57 -11.72 -2.32 -3.04
C PHE A 57 -10.78 -1.21 -3.50
N VAL A 58 -11.08 -0.01 -3.03
CA VAL A 58 -10.29 1.17 -3.35
C VAL A 58 -9.18 1.32 -2.31
N MET A 59 -7.95 1.06 -2.71
CA MET A 59 -6.75 1.36 -1.93
C MET A 59 -6.39 2.84 -2.08
N LEU A 60 -6.27 3.54 -0.95
CA LEU A 60 -5.87 4.95 -0.91
C LEU A 60 -4.36 5.07 -0.81
N LYS A 61 -3.78 5.96 -1.62
CA LYS A 61 -2.36 6.32 -1.57
C LYS A 61 -2.21 7.83 -1.67
N PHE A 62 -1.10 8.38 -1.21
CA PHE A 62 -0.72 9.71 -1.63
C PHE A 62 -0.30 9.69 -3.10
N ARG A 63 -0.63 10.77 -3.79
CA ARG A 63 -0.31 10.93 -5.20
C ARG A 63 1.17 11.25 -5.36
N THR A 64 1.87 10.38 -6.09
CA THR A 64 3.29 10.53 -6.44
C THR A 64 3.52 10.85 -7.91
N MET A 65 2.45 10.80 -8.72
CA MET A 65 2.47 11.02 -10.17
C MET A 65 1.66 12.27 -10.53
N ARG A 66 2.04 12.93 -11.62
CA ARG A 66 1.33 14.09 -12.16
C ARG A 66 -0.07 13.69 -12.64
N THR A 67 -0.99 14.64 -12.63
CA THR A 67 -2.34 14.44 -13.20
C THR A 67 -2.26 14.18 -14.70
N GLY A 68 -3.02 13.21 -15.19
CA GLY A 68 -3.01 12.81 -16.61
C GLY A 68 -1.98 11.74 -16.97
N ALA A 69 -1.13 11.31 -16.02
CA ALA A 69 -0.31 10.11 -16.22
C ALA A 69 -1.21 8.86 -16.23
N GLU A 70 -0.91 7.90 -17.11
CA GLU A 70 -1.65 6.64 -17.20
C GLU A 70 -1.68 5.90 -15.86
N ALA A 71 -2.89 5.61 -15.36
CA ALA A 71 -3.11 4.99 -14.06
C ALA A 71 -2.86 3.48 -14.03
N PHE A 72 -2.92 2.81 -15.20
CA PHE A 72 -2.90 1.35 -15.33
C PHE A 72 -1.61 0.78 -15.94
N GLY A 73 -0.55 1.58 -16.04
CA GLY A 73 0.74 1.14 -16.57
C GLY A 73 1.69 0.53 -15.53
N VAL A 74 2.87 0.10 -16.01
CA VAL A 74 3.99 -0.29 -15.14
C VAL A 74 4.33 0.91 -14.23
N SER A 75 4.42 0.61 -12.94
CA SER A 75 4.75 1.61 -11.93
C SER A 75 6.13 2.19 -12.20
N PRO A 76 6.33 3.51 -12.12
CA PRO A 76 7.64 4.12 -12.28
C PRO A 76 8.70 3.41 -11.42
N GLY A 77 9.68 2.81 -12.10
CA GLY A 77 10.77 2.04 -11.50
C GLY A 77 12.04 2.85 -11.24
N SER A 78 12.13 4.04 -11.85
CA SER A 78 13.24 4.97 -11.69
C SER A 78 12.75 6.33 -11.16
N PRO A 79 13.54 7.02 -10.31
CA PRO A 79 13.25 8.37 -9.84
C PRO A 79 13.13 9.42 -10.94
N GLU A 80 13.78 9.19 -12.08
CA GLU A 80 13.85 10.10 -13.22
C GLU A 80 12.62 10.03 -14.14
N ASP A 81 11.63 9.16 -13.83
CA ASP A 81 10.43 9.01 -14.65
C ASP A 81 9.64 10.34 -14.72
N PRO A 82 9.38 10.87 -15.94
CA PRO A 82 8.75 12.18 -16.12
C PRO A 82 7.30 12.24 -15.60
N ARG A 83 6.67 11.08 -15.37
CA ARG A 83 5.33 10.98 -14.81
C ARG A 83 5.30 11.30 -13.31
N LEU A 84 6.44 11.29 -12.63
CA LEU A 84 6.53 11.58 -11.19
C LEU A 84 6.47 13.09 -10.89
N THR A 85 5.98 13.41 -9.68
CA THR A 85 6.08 14.77 -9.12
C THR A 85 7.45 14.95 -8.45
N ARG A 86 7.79 16.15 -7.95
CA ARG A 86 9.11 16.37 -7.32
C ARG A 86 9.22 15.62 -6.00
N LEU A 87 8.14 15.57 -5.23
CA LEU A 87 8.08 14.78 -3.98
C LEU A 87 7.86 13.28 -4.24
N GLY A 88 7.45 12.90 -5.45
CA GLY A 88 7.06 11.54 -5.81
C GLY A 88 8.11 10.47 -5.50
N PRO A 89 9.37 10.61 -5.96
CA PRO A 89 10.43 9.65 -5.68
C PRO A 89 10.67 9.43 -4.18
N TRP A 90 10.78 10.51 -3.41
CA TRP A 90 11.02 10.45 -1.97
C TRP A 90 9.86 9.78 -1.21
N LEU A 91 8.61 10.10 -1.56
CA LEU A 91 7.43 9.46 -0.96
C LEU A 91 7.42 7.95 -1.20
N ARG A 92 7.84 7.50 -2.39
CA ARG A 92 7.86 6.07 -2.77
C ARG A 92 9.02 5.31 -2.13
N GLU A 93 10.18 5.95 -2.02
CA GLU A 93 11.37 5.37 -1.37
C GLU A 93 11.14 5.17 0.13
N THR A 94 10.54 6.17 0.79
CA THR A 94 10.21 6.12 2.21
C THR A 94 8.92 5.36 2.53
N SER A 95 8.18 4.89 1.52
CA SER A 95 6.84 4.28 1.66
C SER A 95 5.78 5.19 2.27
N LEU A 96 6.05 6.50 2.39
CA LEU A 96 5.10 7.45 2.96
C LEU A 96 3.85 7.57 2.09
N ASP A 97 3.94 7.26 0.79
CA ASP A 97 2.80 7.25 -0.11
C ASP A 97 1.72 6.23 0.26
N GLU A 98 2.05 5.22 1.05
CA GLU A 98 1.13 4.15 1.45
C GLU A 98 0.42 4.42 2.78
N LEU A 99 0.81 5.45 3.53
CA LEU A 99 0.18 5.75 4.82
C LEU A 99 -1.34 5.96 4.76
N PRO A 100 -1.94 6.55 3.71
CA PRO A 100 -3.39 6.65 3.59
C PRO A 100 -4.12 5.28 3.59
N GLN A 101 -3.44 4.17 3.32
CA GLN A 101 -4.03 2.83 3.39
C GLN A 101 -4.49 2.45 4.80
N LEU A 102 -3.92 3.06 5.85
CA LEU A 102 -4.38 2.87 7.23
C LEU A 102 -5.87 3.22 7.38
N TRP A 103 -6.35 4.17 6.56
CA TRP A 103 -7.77 4.54 6.53
C TRP A 103 -8.66 3.44 5.92
N ASN A 104 -8.17 2.71 4.91
CA ASN A 104 -8.90 1.57 4.33
C ASN A 104 -9.11 0.46 5.36
N ILE A 105 -8.09 0.19 6.17
CA ILE A 105 -8.16 -0.78 7.27
C ILE A 105 -9.26 -0.38 8.24
N ARG A 106 -9.31 0.89 8.63
CA ARG A 106 -10.32 1.42 9.55
C ARG A 106 -11.75 1.37 8.99
N ARG A 107 -11.94 1.67 7.70
CA ARG A 107 -13.24 1.64 6.99
C ARG A 107 -13.77 0.26 6.66
N LEU A 108 -12.96 -0.78 6.88
CA LEU A 108 -13.32 -2.18 6.67
C LEU A 108 -13.57 -2.56 5.19
N GLU A 109 -13.20 -1.70 4.23
CA GLU A 109 -13.34 -1.91 2.79
C GLU A 109 -12.29 -2.93 2.30
N GLY A 110 -12.71 -3.98 1.58
CA GLY A 110 -11.81 -4.85 0.80
C GLY A 110 -10.96 -5.92 1.50
N ARG A 111 -10.51 -5.69 2.72
CA ARG A 111 -9.85 -6.65 3.64
C ARG A 111 -8.78 -7.60 3.05
N PRO A 112 -7.62 -7.06 2.69
CA PRO A 112 -6.35 -7.46 3.31
C PRO A 112 -6.11 -6.65 4.60
N GLY A 113 -5.28 -7.18 5.51
CA GLY A 113 -4.97 -6.53 6.80
C GLY A 113 -3.95 -5.39 6.67
N LEU A 114 -3.19 -5.10 7.72
CA LEU A 114 -2.01 -4.20 7.66
C LEU A 114 -0.93 -4.63 6.66
N THR A 115 -1.02 -5.88 6.19
CA THR A 115 -0.01 -6.60 5.41
C THR A 115 -0.58 -7.02 4.06
N GLY A 116 0.30 -7.14 3.07
CA GLY A 116 -0.04 -7.73 1.77
C GLY A 116 1.18 -8.33 1.08
N LEU A 117 1.02 -9.46 0.39
CA LEU A 117 2.12 -10.11 -0.32
C LEU A 117 2.78 -9.17 -1.33
N ALA A 118 2.00 -8.34 -2.01
CA ALA A 118 2.47 -7.36 -2.98
C ALA A 118 3.46 -6.33 -2.37
N GLN A 119 3.38 -6.04 -1.05
CA GLN A 119 4.35 -5.17 -0.36
C GLN A 119 5.76 -5.77 -0.39
N THR A 120 5.88 -7.10 -0.46
CA THR A 120 7.16 -7.82 -0.45
C THR A 120 7.66 -8.22 -1.84
N MET A 121 6.88 -8.07 -2.91
CA MET A 121 7.26 -8.55 -4.25
C MET A 121 7.94 -7.49 -5.13
N GLY A 122 8.18 -6.27 -4.64
CA GLY A 122 8.84 -5.21 -5.42
C GLY A 122 7.81 -4.28 -6.07
N ARG A 123 7.88 -2.98 -5.74
CA ARG A 123 6.83 -2.00 -6.04
C ARG A 123 6.74 -1.62 -7.53
N GLY A 124 7.88 -1.55 -8.21
CA GLY A 124 7.98 -0.97 -9.56
C GLY A 124 7.71 -1.96 -10.69
N GLU A 125 8.17 -3.20 -10.55
CA GLU A 125 8.38 -4.10 -11.69
C GLU A 125 7.15 -4.94 -12.04
N VAL A 126 6.26 -5.19 -11.07
CA VAL A 126 5.10 -6.07 -11.29
C VAL A 126 3.99 -5.33 -12.06
N PRO A 127 3.53 -5.86 -13.22
CA PRO A 127 2.38 -5.35 -13.95
C PRO A 127 1.11 -5.32 -13.10
N HIS A 128 0.12 -4.52 -13.50
CA HIS A 128 -1.12 -4.36 -12.74
C HIS A 128 -1.87 -5.68 -12.56
N ASP A 129 -1.96 -6.50 -13.60
CA ASP A 129 -2.69 -7.78 -13.58
C ASP A 129 -2.03 -8.83 -12.67
N GLU A 130 -0.69 -8.88 -12.68
CA GLU A 130 0.06 -9.80 -11.81
C GLU A 130 -0.01 -9.37 -10.34
N LYS A 131 -0.06 -8.05 -10.05
CA LYS A 131 -0.36 -7.53 -8.71
C LYS A 131 -1.73 -8.02 -8.22
N LEU A 132 -2.74 -7.99 -9.08
CA LEU A 132 -4.08 -8.47 -8.73
C LEU A 132 -4.07 -9.95 -8.36
N GLN A 133 -3.34 -10.79 -9.11
CA GLN A 133 -3.19 -12.22 -8.80
C GLN A 133 -2.48 -12.45 -7.46
N ILE A 134 -1.42 -11.69 -7.17
CA ILE A 134 -0.71 -11.74 -5.89
C ILE A 134 -1.65 -11.38 -4.72
N ASP A 135 -2.49 -10.37 -4.91
CA ASP A 135 -3.47 -9.95 -3.91
C ASP A 135 -4.52 -11.05 -3.67
N VAL A 136 -5.01 -11.71 -4.73
CA VAL A 136 -5.91 -12.88 -4.62
C VAL A 136 -5.24 -14.01 -3.85
N GLN A 137 -4.00 -14.36 -4.19
CA GLN A 137 -3.24 -15.41 -3.49
C GLN A 137 -3.04 -15.10 -2.01
N TYR A 138 -2.78 -13.84 -1.66
CA TYR A 138 -2.69 -13.41 -0.26
C TYR A 138 -4.01 -13.64 0.47
N VAL A 139 -5.12 -13.18 -0.12
CA VAL A 139 -6.47 -13.31 0.46
C VAL A 139 -6.82 -14.78 0.70
N GLU A 140 -6.47 -15.67 -0.23
CA GLU A 140 -6.72 -17.11 -0.13
C GLU A 140 -5.87 -17.79 0.95
N ARG A 141 -4.59 -17.40 1.08
CA ARG A 141 -3.62 -18.04 1.99
C ARG A 141 -3.48 -17.33 3.34
N MET A 142 -4.30 -16.31 3.58
CA MET A 142 -4.18 -15.41 4.73
C MET A 142 -4.14 -16.19 6.06
N SER A 143 -3.05 -15.98 6.80
CA SER A 143 -2.82 -16.54 8.13
C SER A 143 -1.94 -15.59 8.95
N LEU A 144 -2.06 -15.64 10.28
CA LEU A 144 -1.23 -14.84 11.18
C LEU A 144 0.27 -15.05 10.94
N TRP A 145 0.67 -16.29 10.61
CA TRP A 145 2.05 -16.62 10.27
C TRP A 145 2.51 -15.97 8.96
N LEU A 146 1.66 -15.97 7.94
CA LEU A 146 1.94 -15.27 6.69
C LEU A 146 2.11 -13.77 6.92
N ASP A 147 1.27 -13.16 7.75
CA ASP A 147 1.37 -11.74 8.09
C ASP A 147 2.65 -11.42 8.85
N LEU A 148 3.07 -12.27 9.79
CA LEU A 148 4.34 -12.09 10.51
C LEU A 148 5.54 -12.21 9.55
N LYS A 149 5.51 -13.16 8.62
CA LYS A 149 6.51 -13.30 7.56
C LYS A 149 6.56 -12.06 6.65
N ILE A 150 5.41 -11.51 6.29
CA ILE A 150 5.32 -10.28 5.49
C ILE A 150 5.92 -9.11 6.26
N LEU A 151 5.53 -8.90 7.52
CA LEU A 151 6.08 -7.84 8.37
C LEU A 151 7.60 -7.94 8.48
N TRP A 152 8.13 -9.13 8.75
CA TRP A 152 9.58 -9.36 8.83
C TRP A 152 10.29 -9.02 7.52
N ARG A 153 9.75 -9.46 6.37
CA ARG A 153 10.32 -9.13 5.05
C ARG A 153 10.23 -7.65 4.75
N THR A 154 9.16 -6.97 5.13
CA THR A 154 9.01 -5.51 4.94
C THR A 154 10.04 -4.75 5.77
N LEU A 155 10.26 -5.15 7.04
CA LEU A 155 11.29 -4.57 7.90
C LEU A 155 12.71 -4.85 7.38
N ALA A 156 12.99 -6.08 6.97
CA ALA A 156 14.28 -6.46 6.40
C ALA A 156 14.57 -5.72 5.07
N LYS A 157 13.54 -5.47 4.25
CA LYS A 157 13.65 -4.64 3.03
C LYS A 157 13.90 -3.17 3.33
N GLY A 158 13.33 -2.63 4.42
CA GLY A 158 13.65 -1.28 4.89
C GLY A 158 15.14 -1.10 5.24
N CYS A 159 15.86 -2.20 5.50
CA CYS A 159 17.27 -2.21 5.87
C CYS A 159 18.22 -2.59 4.71
N GLY A 160 17.70 -3.01 3.55
CA GLY A 160 18.51 -3.56 2.46
C GLY A 160 17.98 -3.19 1.07
N ARG A 161 18.83 -2.51 0.29
CA ARG A 161 18.55 -2.06 -1.09
C ARG A 161 18.54 -3.26 -2.04
N GLN A 162 17.42 -4.00 -2.13
CA GLN A 162 17.26 -5.08 -3.12
C GLN A 162 16.08 -4.85 -4.05
N LYS A 163 16.40 -4.86 -5.36
CA LYS A 163 15.52 -4.56 -6.49
C LYS A 163 14.87 -5.80 -7.15
N ALA A 164 15.13 -7.03 -6.72
CA ALA A 164 14.66 -8.20 -7.47
C ALA A 164 13.22 -8.61 -7.12
N TYR A 165 12.36 -8.71 -8.14
CA TYR A 165 11.14 -9.50 -8.09
C TYR A 165 11.44 -10.95 -7.70
N GLN A 166 10.89 -11.43 -6.59
CA GLN A 166 10.97 -12.83 -6.17
C GLN A 166 9.57 -13.45 -6.23
N LYS A 167 9.37 -14.35 -7.20
CA LYS A 167 8.21 -15.24 -7.24
C LYS A 167 8.25 -16.19 -6.04
N TRP A 168 7.08 -16.43 -5.48
CA TRP A 168 6.85 -17.41 -4.42
C TRP A 168 6.50 -18.77 -4.98
#